data_AF-A0A3N2CTC2-F1
#
_entry.id   AF-A0A3N2CTC2-F1
#
_cell.length_a   1.000
_cell.length_b   1.000
_cell.length_c   1.000
_cell.angle_alpha   90.00
_cell.angle_beta   90.00
_cell.angle_gamma   90.00
#
_symmetry.space_group_name_H-M   'P 1'
#
loop_
_entity.id
_entity.type
_entity.pdbx_description
1 polymer ?
#
loop_
_entity_poly.entity_id
_entity_poly.type
_entity_poly.pdbx_seq_one_letter_code
_entity_poly.pdbx_strand_id
1 'polypeptide(L)'
;MIRGRLEADLDPLVEVLGTLRLPTPGASARGRRDWLVAGEVELAWVFDQAPVTVVPTRRVVGHVEVHRPARATAAAYVVDGGAPDDDLREIGRLFVAPGPHHDGIARFLLRESVAHVRRLGASVVLDLRDNVSLTRSVVERHGFVPAEAPGGVGSRYRLP
;
A
#
# COMPACT_ATOMS: atom_id res chain seq x y z
N MET A 1 -5.11 -14.35 -5.73
CA MET A 1 -5.75 -14.39 -4.39
C MET A 1 -5.04 -13.41 -3.47
N ILE A 2 -5.75 -12.70 -2.58
CA ILE A 2 -5.14 -11.92 -1.49
C ILE A 2 -5.01 -12.79 -0.23
N ARG A 3 -3.87 -12.73 0.45
CA ARG A 3 -3.62 -13.43 1.71
C ARG A 3 -2.58 -12.70 2.56
N GLY A 4 -2.44 -13.11 3.82
CA GLY A 4 -1.32 -12.71 4.69
C GLY A 4 0.04 -12.94 4.03
N ARG A 5 0.93 -11.96 4.16
CA ARG A 5 2.36 -12.10 3.80
C ARG A 5 3.01 -13.10 4.74
N LEU A 6 3.74 -14.05 4.16
CA LEU A 6 4.59 -15.01 4.86
C LEU A 6 6.06 -14.64 4.66
N GLU A 7 6.93 -15.13 5.55
CA GLU A 7 8.39 -14.94 5.42
C GLU A 7 8.92 -15.43 4.06
N ALA A 8 8.36 -16.54 3.56
CA ALA A 8 8.72 -17.12 2.26
C ALA A 8 8.30 -16.27 1.05
N ASP A 9 7.45 -15.25 1.24
CA ASP A 9 7.05 -14.33 0.16
C ASP A 9 8.06 -13.19 -0.01
N LEU A 10 8.99 -13.01 0.92
CA LEU A 10 9.95 -11.90 0.86
C LEU A 10 10.88 -12.01 -0.35
N ASP A 11 11.35 -13.21 -0.70
CA ASP A 11 12.27 -13.35 -1.85
C ASP A 11 11.57 -13.00 -3.18
N PRO A 12 10.37 -13.52 -3.51
CA PRO A 12 9.60 -13.04 -4.67
C PRO A 12 9.34 -11.54 -4.65
N LEU A 13 9.02 -10.96 -3.50
CA LEU A 13 8.78 -9.52 -3.39
C LEU A 13 10.04 -8.70 -3.62
N VAL A 14 11.21 -9.17 -3.17
CA VAL A 14 12.51 -8.52 -3.44
C VAL A 14 12.78 -8.48 -4.94
N GLU A 15 12.44 -9.53 -5.69
CA GLU A 15 12.56 -9.54 -7.16
C GLU A 15 11.61 -8.55 -7.83
N VAL A 16 10.37 -8.48 -7.36
CA VAL A 16 9.38 -7.47 -7.83
C VAL A 16 9.89 -6.05 -7.56
N LEU A 17 10.40 -5.78 -6.36
CA LEU A 17 11.00 -4.50 -6.01
C LEU A 17 12.21 -4.19 -6.89
N GLY A 18 13.05 -5.19 -7.16
CA GLY A 18 14.17 -5.12 -8.12
C GLY A 18 13.74 -4.56 -9.46
N THR A 19 12.69 -5.17 -10.03
CA THR A 19 12.07 -4.75 -11.30
C THR A 19 11.55 -3.32 -11.23
N LEU A 20 10.88 -2.95 -10.14
CA LEU A 20 10.31 -1.61 -9.93
C LEU A 20 11.36 -0.55 -9.51
N ARG A 21 12.61 -0.96 -9.26
CA ARG A 21 13.69 -0.09 -8.74
C ARG A 21 13.37 0.59 -7.40
N LEU A 22 12.63 -0.11 -6.52
CA LEU A 22 12.25 0.35 -5.17
C LEU A 22 13.06 -0.28 -4.03
N PRO A 23 13.22 0.37 -2.87
CA PRO A 23 12.72 1.71 -2.55
C PRO A 23 13.51 2.82 -3.25
N THR A 24 14.77 2.55 -3.59
CA THR A 24 15.62 3.45 -4.35
C THR A 24 16.34 2.70 -5.48
N PRO A 25 16.65 3.39 -6.59
CA PRO A 25 17.46 2.81 -7.64
C PRO A 25 18.81 2.31 -7.08
N GLY A 26 19.18 1.08 -7.43
CA GLY A 26 20.43 0.48 -6.96
C GLY A 26 20.40 -0.16 -5.57
N ALA A 27 19.27 -0.14 -4.85
CA ALA A 27 19.15 -0.88 -3.59
C ALA A 27 19.48 -2.38 -3.78
N SER A 28 20.31 -2.92 -2.89
CA SER A 28 20.68 -4.33 -2.89
C SER A 28 19.48 -5.22 -2.51
N ALA A 29 19.54 -6.52 -2.82
CA ALA A 29 18.51 -7.47 -2.42
C ALA A 29 18.27 -7.45 -0.89
N ARG A 30 19.35 -7.39 -0.10
CA ARG A 30 19.26 -7.23 1.36
C ARG A 30 18.57 -5.92 1.75
N GLY A 31 18.96 -4.79 1.15
CA GLY A 31 18.33 -3.50 1.44
C GLY A 31 16.83 -3.46 1.11
N ARG A 32 16.40 -4.16 0.05
CA ARG A 32 14.97 -4.31 -0.29
C ARG A 32 14.23 -5.19 0.71
N ARG A 33 14.85 -6.27 1.16
CA ARG A 33 14.29 -7.11 2.23
C ARG A 33 14.13 -6.31 3.52
N ASP A 34 15.19 -5.61 3.93
CA ASP A 34 15.19 -4.77 5.13
C ASP A 34 14.09 -3.70 5.04
N TRP A 35 13.90 -3.10 3.86
CA TRP A 35 12.80 -2.16 3.63
C TRP A 35 11.41 -2.79 3.77
N LEU A 36 11.18 -4.01 3.27
CA LEU A 36 9.89 -4.73 3.41
C LEU A 36 9.53 -5.08 4.85
N VAL A 37 10.53 -5.31 5.70
CA VAL A 37 10.30 -5.71 7.10
C VAL A 37 10.48 -4.55 8.08
N ALA A 38 10.83 -3.35 7.59
CA ALA A 38 11.00 -2.18 8.42
C ALA A 38 9.65 -1.59 8.85
N GLY A 39 9.54 -1.28 10.14
CA GLY A 39 8.40 -0.60 10.75
C GLY A 39 7.40 -1.55 11.40
N GLU A 40 6.55 -1.00 12.25
CA GLU A 40 5.41 -1.74 12.82
C GLU A 40 4.26 -1.73 11.81
N VAL A 41 3.91 -2.92 11.34
CA VAL A 41 2.85 -3.13 10.35
C VAL A 41 1.69 -3.81 11.05
N GLU A 42 0.49 -3.24 10.96
CA GLU A 42 -0.72 -3.89 11.49
C GLU A 42 -1.17 -5.03 10.58
N LEU A 43 -0.98 -4.85 9.27
CA LEU A 43 -1.36 -5.83 8.27
C LEU A 43 -0.44 -5.75 7.05
N ALA A 44 0.08 -6.91 6.63
CA ALA A 44 0.81 -7.07 5.38
C ALA A 44 0.14 -8.15 4.54
N TRP A 45 -0.29 -7.78 3.34
CA TRP A 45 -0.94 -8.68 2.39
C TRP A 45 -0.14 -8.79 1.10
N VAL A 46 -0.29 -9.95 0.46
CA VAL A 46 0.25 -10.23 -0.87
C VAL A 46 -0.84 -10.65 -1.83
N PHE A 47 -0.62 -10.39 -3.11
CA PHE A 47 -1.37 -11.02 -4.18
C PHE A 47 -0.59 -12.20 -4.75
N ASP A 48 -1.05 -13.42 -4.46
CA ASP A 48 -0.54 -14.67 -5.02
C ASP A 48 -1.32 -15.00 -6.30
N GLN A 49 -0.63 -15.24 -7.43
CA GLN A 49 -1.27 -15.61 -8.69
C GLN A 49 -1.90 -17.01 -8.68
N ALA A 50 -1.79 -17.76 -7.58
CA ALA A 50 -2.55 -18.98 -7.38
C ALA A 50 -4.06 -18.74 -7.64
N PRO A 51 -4.72 -19.64 -8.40
CA PRO A 51 -6.17 -19.72 -8.41
C PRO A 51 -6.71 -19.88 -6.99
N VAL A 52 -7.91 -19.34 -6.73
CA VAL A 52 -8.50 -19.34 -5.37
C VAL A 52 -8.71 -20.75 -4.80
N THR A 53 -8.80 -21.75 -5.67
CA THR A 53 -9.06 -23.16 -5.35
C THR A 53 -7.80 -23.99 -5.09
N VAL A 54 -6.60 -23.41 -5.17
CA VAL A 54 -5.33 -24.13 -5.08
C VAL A 54 -4.47 -23.59 -3.94
N VAL A 55 -3.62 -24.45 -3.38
CA VAL A 55 -2.59 -24.08 -2.39
C VAL A 55 -1.76 -22.90 -2.92
N PRO A 56 -1.40 -21.91 -2.07
CA PRO A 56 -0.54 -20.80 -2.45
C PRO A 56 0.67 -21.24 -3.28
N THR A 57 0.79 -20.67 -4.48
CA THR A 57 1.82 -21.07 -5.45
C THR A 57 3.14 -20.35 -5.22
N ARG A 58 3.17 -19.39 -4.27
CA ARG A 58 4.29 -18.48 -4.02
C ARG A 58 4.68 -17.63 -5.24
N ARG A 59 3.79 -17.54 -6.24
CA ARG A 59 3.89 -16.59 -7.34
C ARG A 59 3.30 -15.26 -6.91
N VAL A 60 3.97 -14.64 -5.93
CA VAL A 60 3.58 -13.35 -5.39
C VAL A 60 3.99 -12.27 -6.38
N VAL A 61 3.02 -11.43 -6.74
CA VAL A 61 3.22 -10.35 -7.72
C VAL A 61 2.79 -9.00 -7.21
N GLY A 62 2.25 -8.91 -6.00
CA GLY A 62 1.81 -7.65 -5.44
C GLY A 62 1.81 -7.69 -3.93
N HIS A 63 1.83 -6.50 -3.34
CA HIS A 63 1.97 -6.29 -1.91
C HIS A 63 1.24 -5.02 -1.50
N VAL A 64 0.80 -4.99 -0.25
CA VAL A 64 0.28 -3.81 0.43
C VAL A 64 0.48 -3.95 1.94
N GLU A 65 0.78 -2.84 2.59
CA GLU A 65 0.82 -2.73 4.05
C GLU A 65 -0.23 -1.74 4.54
N VAL A 66 -0.78 -2.02 5.71
CA VAL A 66 -1.56 -1.08 6.52
C VAL A 66 -0.84 -0.92 7.85
N HIS A 67 -0.60 0.32 8.22
CA HIS A 67 0.08 0.67 9.46
C HIS A 67 -0.48 1.97 10.03
N ARG A 68 -0.11 2.28 11.27
CA ARG A 68 -0.38 3.61 11.83
C ARG A 68 0.64 4.59 11.27
N PRO A 69 0.20 5.73 10.72
CA PRO A 69 1.14 6.76 10.27
C PRO A 69 1.96 7.26 11.47
N ALA A 70 3.23 7.60 11.23
CA ALA A 70 4.02 8.29 12.24
C ALA A 70 3.34 9.61 12.62
N ARG A 71 3.46 10.06 13.89
CA ARG A 71 2.75 11.25 14.39
C ARG A 71 2.92 12.50 13.52
N ALA A 72 4.12 12.72 12.96
CA ALA A 72 4.37 13.85 12.05
C ALA A 72 3.59 13.72 10.73
N THR A 73 3.43 12.50 10.21
CA THR A 73 2.62 12.19 9.04
C THR A 73 1.13 12.33 9.37
N ALA A 74 0.68 11.79 10.52
CA ALA A 74 -0.69 11.90 11.00
C ALA A 74 -1.14 13.37 11.11
N ALA A 75 -0.31 14.22 11.71
CA ALA A 75 -0.57 15.65 11.84
C ALA A 75 -0.83 16.35 10.49
N ALA A 76 -0.18 15.90 9.41
CA ALA A 76 -0.41 16.44 8.07
C ALA A 76 -1.80 16.09 7.50
N TYR A 77 -2.47 15.06 8.02
CA TYR A 77 -3.83 14.68 7.63
C TYR A 77 -4.91 15.26 8.55
N VAL A 78 -4.59 15.49 9.84
CA VAL A 78 -5.54 16.02 10.83
C VAL A 78 -5.92 17.48 10.56
N VAL A 79 -4.95 18.31 10.18
CA VAL A 79 -5.16 19.74 9.89
C VAL A 79 -6.26 19.96 8.85
N ASP A 80 -6.46 19.01 7.92
CA ASP A 80 -7.40 19.14 6.80
C ASP A 80 -8.70 18.32 6.93
N GLY A 81 -8.93 17.61 8.05
CA GLY A 81 -10.02 16.63 8.12
C GLY A 81 -10.59 16.25 9.49
N GLY A 82 -9.96 16.65 10.60
CA GLY A 82 -10.54 16.55 11.95
C GLY A 82 -10.64 15.15 12.58
N ALA A 83 -10.11 14.09 11.95
CA ALA A 83 -10.01 12.78 12.59
C ALA A 83 -8.89 12.77 13.66
N PRO A 84 -9.06 12.12 14.83
CA PRO A 84 -7.98 11.95 15.80
C PRO A 84 -6.82 11.13 15.22
N ASP A 85 -5.58 11.44 15.62
CA ASP A 85 -4.36 10.72 15.18
C ASP A 85 -4.47 9.19 15.34
N ASP A 86 -5.14 8.73 16.41
CA ASP A 86 -5.25 7.30 16.76
C ASP A 86 -6.16 6.49 15.83
N ASP A 87 -7.05 7.18 15.11
CA ASP A 87 -8.05 6.59 14.22
C ASP A 87 -7.59 6.58 12.75
N LEU A 88 -6.36 7.00 12.47
CA LEU A 88 -5.80 7.00 11.12
C LEU A 88 -5.08 5.68 10.81
N ARG A 89 -5.31 5.14 9.61
CA ARG A 89 -4.53 4.04 9.04
C ARG A 89 -4.03 4.40 7.66
N GLU A 90 -2.73 4.23 7.47
CA GLU A 90 -2.05 4.50 6.23
C GLU A 90 -1.92 3.22 5.40
N ILE A 91 -2.40 3.28 4.16
CA ILE A 91 -2.08 2.29 3.13
C ILE A 91 -0.72 2.68 2.57
N GLY A 92 0.28 1.83 2.82
CA GLY A 92 1.65 2.04 2.38
C GLY A 92 2.19 0.86 1.58
N ARG A 93 3.29 1.11 0.86
CA ARG A 93 4.03 0.11 0.09
C ARG A 93 3.14 -0.74 -0.80
N LEU A 94 2.11 -0.13 -1.41
CA LEU A 94 1.30 -0.79 -2.42
C LEU A 94 2.06 -0.78 -3.74
N PHE A 95 2.56 -1.95 -4.11
CA PHE A 95 3.23 -2.17 -5.38
C PHE A 95 2.84 -3.51 -6.00
N VAL A 96 2.86 -3.54 -7.33
CA VAL A 96 2.53 -4.71 -8.14
C VAL A 96 3.54 -4.83 -9.27
N ALA A 97 3.99 -6.05 -9.53
CA ALA A 97 4.87 -6.38 -10.64
C ALA A 97 4.27 -5.89 -11.97
N PRO A 98 5.08 -5.30 -12.87
CA PRO A 98 4.60 -4.90 -14.19
C PRO A 98 4.01 -6.09 -14.96
N GLY A 99 2.87 -5.88 -15.62
CA GLY A 99 2.21 -6.93 -16.39
C GLY A 99 0.82 -6.53 -16.86
N PRO A 100 0.15 -7.37 -17.67
CA PRO A 100 -1.15 -7.04 -18.30
C PRO A 100 -2.29 -6.77 -17.31
N HIS A 101 -2.14 -7.19 -16.04
CA HIS A 101 -3.17 -7.06 -15.01
C HIS A 101 -2.72 -6.25 -13.79
N HIS A 102 -1.56 -5.58 -13.84
CA HIS A 102 -1.01 -4.90 -12.67
C HIS A 102 -1.97 -3.85 -12.10
N ASP A 103 -2.60 -3.04 -12.96
CA ASP A 103 -3.62 -2.06 -12.56
C ASP A 103 -4.84 -2.70 -11.87
N GLY A 104 -5.30 -3.85 -12.39
CA GLY A 104 -6.43 -4.56 -11.81
C GLY A 104 -6.11 -5.12 -10.42
N ILE A 105 -4.90 -5.65 -10.26
CA ILE A 105 -4.40 -6.17 -8.99
C ILE A 105 -4.20 -5.03 -7.99
N ALA A 106 -3.62 -3.91 -8.40
CA ALA A 106 -3.40 -2.74 -7.54
C ALA A 106 -4.73 -2.18 -7.02
N ARG A 107 -5.73 -2.03 -7.90
CA ARG A 107 -7.10 -1.64 -7.51
C ARG A 107 -7.74 -2.63 -6.54
N PHE A 108 -7.56 -3.92 -6.78
CA PHE A 108 -8.11 -4.96 -5.92
C PHE A 108 -7.48 -4.90 -4.52
N LEU A 109 -6.16 -4.81 -4.42
CA LEU A 109 -5.44 -4.62 -3.14
C LEU A 109 -5.88 -3.35 -2.41
N LEU A 110 -6.00 -2.22 -3.13
CA LEU A 110 -6.46 -0.96 -2.55
C LEU A 110 -7.87 -1.11 -1.96
N ARG A 111 -8.81 -1.69 -2.72
CA ARG A 111 -10.19 -1.87 -2.28
C ARG A 111 -10.30 -2.77 -1.04
N GLU A 112 -9.59 -3.90 -1.03
CA GLU A 112 -9.63 -4.81 0.13
C GLU A 112 -8.97 -4.18 1.36
N SER A 113 -7.92 -3.37 1.18
CA SER A 113 -7.26 -2.64 2.27
C SER A 113 -8.18 -1.56 2.86
N VAL A 114 -8.85 -0.79 2.01
CA VAL A 114 -9.88 0.19 2.43
C VAL A 114 -11.00 -0.51 3.20
N ALA A 115 -11.50 -1.64 2.69
CA ALA A 115 -12.56 -2.40 3.35
C ALA A 115 -12.11 -2.93 4.72
N HIS A 116 -10.84 -3.36 4.84
CA HIS A 116 -10.27 -3.77 6.12
C HIS A 116 -10.22 -2.62 7.13
N VAL A 117 -9.64 -1.48 6.76
CA VAL A 117 -9.53 -0.30 7.64
C VAL A 117 -10.90 0.20 8.08
N ARG A 118 -11.88 0.24 7.17
CA ARG A 118 -13.26 0.64 7.49
C ARG A 118 -13.93 -0.30 8.51
N ARG A 119 -13.64 -1.61 8.45
CA ARG A 119 -14.14 -2.56 9.47
C ARG A 119 -13.55 -2.31 10.86
N LEU A 120 -12.38 -1.67 10.94
CA LEU A 120 -11.77 -1.25 12.20
C LEU A 120 -12.36 0.08 12.72
N GLY A 121 -13.25 0.74 11.97
CA GLY A 121 -13.79 2.05 12.31
C GLY A 121 -12.81 3.21 12.10
N ALA A 122 -11.69 2.96 11.41
CA ALA A 122 -10.62 3.92 11.19
C ALA A 122 -10.76 4.66 9.85
N SER A 123 -10.18 5.85 9.78
CA SER A 123 -10.05 6.64 8.56
C SER A 123 -8.84 6.20 7.74
N VAL A 124 -9.00 6.15 6.41
CA VAL A 124 -7.95 5.69 5.49
C VAL A 124 -7.19 6.88 4.93
N VAL A 125 -5.86 6.82 4.99
CA VAL A 125 -4.97 7.75 4.31
C VAL A 125 -3.95 6.99 3.45
N LEU A 126 -3.39 7.67 2.45
CA LEU A 126 -2.27 7.16 1.68
C LEU A 126 -1.43 8.31 1.12
N ASP A 127 -0.18 7.99 0.76
CA ASP A 127 0.71 8.85 -0.02
C ASP A 127 1.08 8.13 -1.33
N LEU A 128 0.86 8.78 -2.48
CA LEU A 128 1.19 8.21 -3.79
C LEU A 128 2.69 7.96 -3.96
N ARG A 129 3.57 8.65 -3.21
CA ARG A 129 5.02 8.42 -3.24
C ARG A 129 5.40 7.05 -2.71
N ASP A 130 4.64 6.55 -1.74
CA ASP A 130 4.85 5.24 -1.11
C ASP A 130 4.05 4.13 -1.79
N ASN A 131 3.19 4.47 -2.75
CA ASN A 131 2.26 3.56 -3.42
C ASN A 131 2.38 3.66 -4.95
N VAL A 132 3.54 3.28 -5.48
CA VAL A 132 3.91 3.52 -6.90
C VAL A 132 3.01 2.86 -7.94
N SER A 133 2.24 1.84 -7.54
CA SER A 133 1.27 1.18 -8.44
C SER A 133 -0.10 1.87 -8.45
N LEU A 134 -0.26 2.97 -7.69
CA LEU A 134 -1.44 3.80 -7.71
C LEU A 134 -1.17 5.09 -8.47
N THR A 135 -2.19 5.54 -9.19
CA THR A 135 -2.20 6.87 -9.81
C THR A 135 -3.26 7.72 -9.14
N ARG A 136 -3.13 9.04 -9.27
CA ARG A 136 -4.15 10.02 -8.84
C ARG A 136 -5.56 9.63 -9.31
N SER A 137 -5.70 9.33 -10.59
CA SER A 137 -7.00 8.93 -11.18
C SER A 137 -7.55 7.63 -10.57
N VAL A 138 -6.69 6.70 -10.15
CA VAL A 138 -7.15 5.47 -9.48
C VAL A 138 -7.67 5.78 -8.08
N VAL A 139 -6.93 6.55 -7.28
CA VAL A 139 -7.34 6.85 -5.89
C VAL A 139 -8.59 7.72 -5.85
N GLU A 140 -8.69 8.74 -6.70
CA GLU A 140 -9.88 9.60 -6.79
C GLU A 140 -11.14 8.81 -7.19
N ARG A 141 -11.04 7.85 -8.10
CA ARG A 141 -12.17 6.95 -8.46
C ARG A 141 -12.61 6.04 -7.31
N HIS A 142 -11.76 5.82 -6.31
CA HIS A 142 -12.11 5.09 -5.09
C HIS A 142 -12.62 6.01 -3.98
N GLY A 143 -12.85 7.30 -4.29
CA GLY A 143 -13.43 8.28 -3.36
C GLY A 143 -12.40 9.01 -2.51
N PHE A 144 -11.10 8.77 -2.73
CA PHE A 144 -10.07 9.53 -2.03
C PHE A 144 -10.07 10.99 -2.51
N VAL A 145 -9.91 11.90 -1.56
CA VAL A 145 -9.74 13.33 -1.81
C VAL A 145 -8.31 13.74 -1.44
N PRO A 146 -7.71 14.73 -2.13
CA PRO A 146 -6.44 15.30 -1.70
C PRO A 146 -6.52 15.75 -0.25
N ALA A 147 -5.48 15.44 0.52
CA ALA A 147 -5.36 15.89 1.90
C ALA A 147 -4.72 17.27 2.01
N GLU A 148 -4.27 17.89 0.91
CA GLU A 148 -3.67 19.23 0.88
C GLU A 148 -4.66 20.29 0.39
N ALA A 149 -4.45 21.55 0.78
CA ALA A 149 -5.27 22.69 0.38
C ALA A 149 -5.36 22.86 -1.16
N PRO A 150 -6.46 23.46 -1.69
CA PRO A 150 -6.65 23.64 -3.13
C PRO A 150 -5.50 24.45 -3.77
N GLY A 151 -4.79 23.86 -4.73
CA GLY A 151 -3.71 24.52 -5.47
C GLY A 151 -2.35 23.82 -5.39
N GLY A 152 -2.17 22.86 -4.46
CA GLY A 152 -1.01 21.98 -4.41
C GLY A 152 -1.18 20.75 -5.30
N VAL A 153 -0.13 20.34 -6.02
CA VAL A 153 -0.05 18.99 -6.61
C VAL A 153 0.38 18.03 -5.49
N GLY A 154 -0.54 17.80 -4.55
CA GLY A 154 -0.30 16.95 -3.40
C GLY A 154 -0.23 15.48 -3.78
N SER A 155 0.63 14.74 -3.08
CA SER A 155 0.73 13.27 -3.19
C SER A 155 -0.08 12.55 -2.12
N ARG A 156 -0.59 13.29 -1.13
CA ARG A 156 -1.33 12.76 0.01
C ARG A 156 -2.83 12.79 -0.22
N TYR A 157 -3.47 11.70 0.15
CA TYR A 157 -4.90 11.49 -0.05
C TYR A 157 -5.53 10.90 1.21
N ARG A 158 -6.79 11.25 1.45
CA ARG A 158 -7.62 10.68 2.51
C ARG A 158 -8.95 10.22 1.95
N LEU A 159 -9.53 9.20 2.58
CA LEU A 159 -10.88 8.75 2.30
C LEU A 159 -11.82 9.31 3.37
N PRO A 160 -12.83 10.12 3.00
CA PRO A 160 -13.80 10.66 3.95
C PRO A 160 -14.70 9.56 4.55
#